data_AF-A0A0R2SF63-F1
#
_entry.id   AF-A0A0R2SF63-F1
#
_cell.length_a   1.000
_cell.length_b   1.000
_cell.length_c   1.000
_cell.angle_alpha   90.00
_cell.angle_beta   90.00
_cell.angle_gamma   90.00
#
_symmetry.space_group_name_H-M   'P 1'
#
loop_
_entity.id
_entity.type
_entity.pdbx_description
1 polymer ?
#
loop_
_entity_poly.entity_id
_entity_poly.type
_entity_poly.pdbx_seq_one_letter_code
_entity_poly.pdbx_strand_id
1 'polypeptide(L)'
;YSDGGKALKFRCFITKENYKDFPNLTSFIEELQKKETHEKVSSLIGKDLSNAYVRVEVICDRKGFWLKPHCDIKEKLMSCLLFVNEFNESEDLGTDFYDKDLNKVKTLPYRNNYGYFFTSGPNTWHGMEKKEIVKERRCLQVNYVSFQTDWKVK
;
A
#
# COMPACT_ATOMS: atom_id res chain seq x y z
N TYR A 1 -20.79 12.37 -7.15
CA TYR A 1 -19.69 11.45 -6.83
C TYR A 1 -18.46 11.89 -7.62
N SER A 2 -17.55 12.66 -7.03
CA SER A 2 -16.31 13.00 -7.71
C SER A 2 -15.36 11.80 -7.63
N ASP A 3 -15.16 11.14 -8.76
CA ASP A 3 -14.02 10.23 -8.96
C ASP A 3 -12.72 11.00 -8.65
N GLY A 4 -11.71 10.29 -8.13
CA GLY A 4 -10.44 10.88 -7.69
C GLY A 4 -9.67 11.64 -8.77
N GLY A 5 -8.39 11.94 -8.53
CA GLY A 5 -7.56 12.66 -9.51
C GLY A 5 -7.57 12.01 -10.89
N LYS A 6 -7.74 12.82 -11.93
CA LYS A 6 -7.72 12.41 -13.35
C LYS A 6 -6.31 12.15 -13.90
N ALA A 7 -5.30 12.05 -13.02
CA ALA A 7 -3.92 11.79 -13.43
C ALA A 7 -3.78 10.37 -13.98
N LEU A 8 -2.87 10.18 -14.95
CA LEU A 8 -2.48 8.86 -15.43
C LEU A 8 -1.96 8.02 -14.25
N LYS A 9 -2.49 6.81 -14.12
CA LYS A 9 -2.12 5.89 -13.04
C LYS A 9 -1.05 4.93 -13.55
N PHE A 10 0.18 5.11 -13.08
CA PHE A 10 1.28 4.19 -13.36
C PHE A 10 1.36 3.17 -12.23
N ARG A 11 0.70 2.03 -12.43
CA ARG A 11 0.62 0.96 -11.44
C ARG A 11 0.85 -0.40 -12.08
N CYS A 12 1.57 -1.26 -11.39
CA CYS A 12 1.88 -2.60 -11.86
C CYS A 12 1.86 -3.59 -10.69
N PHE A 13 0.97 -4.58 -10.74
CA PHE A 13 1.05 -5.72 -9.83
C PHE A 13 2.15 -6.66 -10.29
N ILE A 14 2.92 -7.17 -9.32
CA ILE A 14 3.87 -8.26 -9.58
C ILE A 14 3.08 -9.57 -9.59
N THR A 15 3.05 -10.23 -10.73
CA THR A 15 2.24 -11.42 -11.04
C THR A 15 3.12 -12.52 -11.61
N LYS A 16 2.59 -13.74 -11.74
CA LYS A 16 3.31 -14.85 -12.40
C LYS A 16 3.60 -14.59 -13.88
N GLU A 17 2.96 -13.60 -14.49
CA GLU A 17 3.20 -13.21 -15.88
C GLU A 17 4.45 -12.33 -16.04
N ASN A 18 4.75 -11.48 -15.05
CA ASN A 18 5.84 -10.48 -15.14
C ASN A 18 6.94 -10.64 -14.08
N TYR A 19 6.86 -11.63 -13.17
CA TYR A 19 7.80 -11.76 -12.05
C TYR A 19 9.29 -11.81 -12.45
N LYS A 20 9.59 -12.30 -13.65
CA LYS A 20 10.96 -12.40 -14.19
C LYS A 20 11.57 -11.02 -14.46
N ASP A 21 10.76 -10.02 -14.74
CA ASP A 21 11.20 -8.64 -14.95
C ASP A 21 11.51 -7.92 -13.63
N PHE A 22 11.04 -8.48 -12.50
CA PHE A 22 11.15 -7.88 -11.17
C PHE A 22 11.75 -8.85 -10.13
N PRO A 23 12.96 -9.40 -10.35
CA PRO A 23 13.52 -10.47 -9.49
C PRO A 23 13.61 -10.08 -8.00
N ASN A 24 13.97 -8.82 -7.71
CA ASN A 24 14.06 -8.34 -6.33
C ASN A 24 12.68 -8.21 -5.65
N LEU A 25 11.64 -7.79 -6.38
CA LEU A 25 10.29 -7.72 -5.83
C LEU A 25 9.69 -9.13 -5.69
N THR A 26 10.03 -10.05 -6.59
CA THR A 26 9.67 -11.46 -6.48
C THR A 26 10.30 -12.07 -5.23
N SER A 27 11.60 -11.85 -5.00
CA SER A 27 12.27 -12.30 -3.77
C SER A 27 11.61 -11.70 -2.52
N PHE A 28 11.25 -10.42 -2.55
CA PHE A 28 10.50 -9.78 -1.47
C PHE A 28 9.12 -10.43 -1.22
N ILE A 29 8.38 -10.78 -2.27
CA ILE A 29 7.11 -11.52 -2.15
C ILE A 29 7.34 -12.89 -1.53
N GLU A 30 8.39 -13.61 -1.93
CA GLU A 30 8.73 -14.92 -1.38
C GLU A 30 9.04 -14.85 0.12
N GLU A 31 9.75 -13.80 0.57
CA GLU A 31 9.96 -13.54 1.99
C GLU A 31 8.64 -13.28 2.74
N LEU A 32 7.73 -12.50 2.16
CA LEU A 32 6.39 -12.23 2.72
C LEU A 32 5.50 -13.48 2.77
N GLN A 33 5.72 -14.44 1.86
CA GLN A 33 4.98 -15.71 1.85
C GLN A 33 5.45 -16.69 2.93
N LYS A 34 6.67 -16.56 3.47
CA LYS A 34 7.20 -17.51 4.46
C LYS A 34 6.33 -17.56 5.71
N LYS A 35 6.17 -18.77 6.24
CA LYS A 35 5.44 -19.05 7.48
C LYS A 35 5.80 -18.12 8.63
N GLU A 36 7.09 -18.02 8.95
CA GLU A 36 7.58 -17.14 10.01
C GLU A 36 7.16 -15.68 9.79
N THR A 37 7.25 -15.19 8.55
CA THR A 37 6.90 -13.81 8.21
C THR A 37 5.40 -13.55 8.36
N HIS A 38 4.54 -14.37 7.74
CA HIS A 38 3.09 -14.12 7.80
C HIS A 38 2.51 -14.43 9.19
N GLU A 39 3.09 -15.35 9.96
CA GLU A 39 2.72 -15.57 11.37
C GLU A 39 3.12 -14.37 12.24
N LYS A 40 4.31 -13.79 12.02
CA LYS A 40 4.72 -12.58 12.72
C LYS A 40 3.81 -11.40 12.40
N VAL A 41 3.48 -11.20 11.13
CA VAL A 41 2.54 -10.15 10.70
C VAL A 41 1.14 -10.42 11.29
N SER A 42 0.63 -11.65 11.19
CA SER A 42 -0.64 -12.11 11.76
C SER A 42 -0.75 -11.76 13.25
N SER A 43 0.29 -12.04 14.03
CA SER A 43 0.38 -11.70 15.45
C SER A 43 0.33 -10.19 15.71
N LEU A 44 1.04 -9.38 14.92
CA LEU A 44 1.06 -7.92 15.07
C LEU A 44 -0.31 -7.29 14.77
N ILE A 45 -1.07 -7.87 13.84
CA ILE A 45 -2.35 -7.31 13.39
C ILE A 45 -3.58 -7.95 14.03
N GLY A 46 -3.42 -9.06 14.75
CA GLY A 46 -4.50 -9.83 15.36
C GLY A 46 -5.47 -10.44 14.35
N LYS A 47 -5.00 -10.83 13.15
CA LYS A 47 -5.80 -11.48 12.11
C LYS A 47 -5.10 -12.71 11.56
N ASP A 48 -5.86 -13.78 11.33
CA ASP A 48 -5.34 -14.99 10.70
C ASP A 48 -4.97 -14.75 9.23
N LEU A 49 -3.70 -15.02 8.89
CA LEU A 49 -3.15 -14.95 7.55
C LEU A 49 -2.80 -16.31 6.94
N SER A 50 -3.10 -17.42 7.64
CA SER A 50 -2.71 -18.79 7.26
C SER A 50 -3.19 -19.24 5.87
N ASN A 51 -4.27 -18.63 5.37
CA ASN A 51 -4.82 -18.89 4.04
C ASN A 51 -4.82 -17.66 3.13
N ALA A 52 -4.07 -16.61 3.49
CA ALA A 52 -4.03 -15.37 2.74
C ALA A 52 -3.21 -15.48 1.45
N TYR A 53 -3.37 -14.47 0.61
CA TYR A 53 -2.56 -14.27 -0.58
C TYR A 53 -1.86 -12.92 -0.49
N VAL A 54 -0.56 -12.90 -0.82
CA VAL A 54 0.26 -11.71 -0.91
C VAL A 54 -0.03 -10.99 -2.24
N ARG A 55 -0.09 -9.67 -2.21
CA ARG A 55 -0.08 -8.82 -3.40
C ARG A 55 0.95 -7.73 -3.20
N VAL A 56 1.76 -7.48 -4.22
CA VAL A 56 2.68 -6.35 -4.27
C VAL A 56 2.39 -5.55 -5.54
N GLU A 57 2.15 -4.26 -5.37
CA GLU A 57 1.90 -3.29 -6.45
C GLU A 57 2.97 -2.20 -6.42
N VAL A 58 3.60 -1.95 -7.56
CA VAL A 58 4.44 -0.78 -7.77
C VAL A 58 3.55 0.37 -8.17
N ILE A 59 3.68 1.52 -7.50
CA ILE A 59 2.89 2.72 -7.74
C ILE A 59 3.84 3.88 -8.05
N CYS A 60 3.53 4.64 -9.09
CA CYS A 60 4.16 5.91 -9.42
C CYS A 60 3.06 6.96 -9.66
N ASP A 61 2.81 7.79 -8.66
CA ASP A 61 1.87 8.90 -8.75
C ASP A 61 2.59 10.14 -9.30
N ARG A 62 1.97 10.83 -10.26
CA ARG A 62 2.50 12.03 -10.93
C ARG A 62 1.66 13.26 -10.59
N LYS A 63 2.12 14.44 -11.06
CA LYS A 63 1.44 15.73 -10.88
C LYS A 63 -0.09 15.63 -11.05
N GLY A 64 -0.81 16.14 -10.06
CA GLY A 64 -2.28 16.16 -10.04
C GLY A 64 -2.95 14.89 -9.49
N PHE A 65 -2.17 13.87 -9.11
CA PHE A 65 -2.70 12.73 -8.36
C PHE A 65 -3.17 13.15 -6.97
N TRP A 66 -4.29 12.58 -6.55
CA TRP A 66 -4.82 12.64 -5.18
C TRP A 66 -5.82 11.50 -5.00
N LEU A 67 -6.07 11.14 -3.75
CA LEU A 67 -6.94 10.04 -3.36
C LEU A 67 -7.84 10.47 -2.21
N LYS A 68 -9.16 10.44 -2.45
CA LYS A 68 -10.15 10.75 -1.42
C LYS A 68 -9.99 9.84 -0.18
N PRO A 69 -10.36 10.33 1.02
CA PRO A 69 -10.47 9.47 2.19
C PRO A 69 -11.33 8.24 1.90
N HIS A 70 -10.83 7.07 2.26
CA HIS A 70 -11.53 5.79 2.11
C HIS A 70 -11.09 4.79 3.18
N CYS A 71 -11.90 3.76 3.36
CA CYS A 71 -11.52 2.53 4.04
C CYS A 71 -11.33 1.43 3.01
N ASP A 72 -10.42 0.51 3.31
CA ASP A 72 -10.19 -0.65 2.48
C ASP A 72 -11.34 -1.67 2.56
N ILE A 73 -11.47 -2.48 1.51
CA ILE A 73 -12.41 -3.61 1.49
C ILE A 73 -12.05 -4.64 2.57
N LYS A 74 -13.04 -5.34 3.11
CA LYS A 74 -12.85 -6.32 4.21
C LYS A 74 -11.93 -7.48 3.83
N GLU A 75 -11.85 -7.80 2.53
CA GLU A 75 -11.02 -8.86 1.99
C GLU A 75 -9.52 -8.51 2.01
N LYS A 76 -9.15 -7.24 2.19
CA LYS A 76 -7.77 -6.84 2.52
C LYS A 76 -7.56 -7.06 4.01
N LEU A 77 -6.95 -8.19 4.37
CA LEU A 77 -6.64 -8.54 5.76
C LEU A 77 -5.63 -7.57 6.35
N MET A 78 -4.61 -7.21 5.55
CA MET A 78 -3.59 -6.21 5.87
C MET A 78 -3.33 -5.33 4.65
N SER A 79 -3.13 -4.04 4.90
CA SER A 79 -2.63 -3.07 3.92
C SER A 79 -1.38 -2.39 4.43
N CYS A 80 -0.36 -2.35 3.59
CA CYS A 80 0.92 -1.71 3.84
C CYS A 80 1.29 -0.84 2.65
N LEU A 81 1.85 0.32 2.92
CA LEU A 81 2.41 1.19 1.91
C LEU A 81 3.84 1.57 2.33
N LEU A 82 4.80 1.15 1.52
CA LEU A 82 6.21 1.49 1.66
C LEU A 82 6.53 2.63 0.70
N PHE A 83 7.18 3.66 1.21
CA PHE A 83 7.56 4.87 0.50
C PHE A 83 8.95 4.75 -0.10
N VAL A 84 9.07 5.15 -1.36
CA VAL A 84 10.31 5.11 -2.14
C VAL A 84 10.63 6.53 -2.63
N ASN A 85 11.14 7.39 -1.74
CA ASN A 85 11.41 8.79 -2.02
C ASN A 85 12.86 9.01 -2.50
N GLU A 86 13.15 8.54 -3.72
CA GLU A 86 14.49 8.64 -4.34
C GLU A 86 14.86 10.05 -4.79
N PHE A 87 13.88 10.95 -4.92
CA PHE A 87 14.09 12.30 -5.48
C PHE A 87 13.93 13.42 -4.46
N ASN A 88 13.90 13.08 -3.18
CA ASN A 88 13.74 14.03 -2.09
C ASN A 88 12.52 14.96 -2.30
N GLU A 89 11.42 14.35 -2.75
CA GLU A 89 10.12 15.00 -2.80
C GLU A 89 9.65 15.35 -1.38
N SER A 90 8.68 16.27 -1.26
CA SER A 90 8.19 16.73 0.04
C SER A 90 7.72 15.57 0.92
N GLU A 91 8.12 15.58 2.21
CA GLU A 91 7.62 14.62 3.19
C GLU A 91 6.09 14.71 3.37
N ASP A 92 5.48 15.85 3.01
CA ASP A 92 4.02 16.01 3.06
C ASP A 92 3.30 15.09 2.07
N LEU A 93 3.99 14.49 1.09
CA LEU A 93 3.37 13.60 0.11
C LEU A 93 2.99 12.22 0.67
N GLY A 94 3.16 11.96 1.97
CA GLY A 94 2.78 10.67 2.51
C GLY A 94 1.27 10.56 2.73
N THR A 95 0.87 9.47 3.37
CA THR A 95 -0.54 9.14 3.58
C THR A 95 -1.15 10.06 4.62
N ASP A 96 -2.30 10.63 4.28
CA ASP A 96 -3.15 11.34 5.23
C ASP A 96 -4.05 10.33 5.97
N PHE A 97 -4.06 10.41 7.29
CA PHE A 97 -4.97 9.65 8.16
C PHE A 97 -6.06 10.57 8.69
N TYR A 98 -7.28 10.04 8.76
CA TYR A 98 -8.46 10.79 9.15
C TYR A 98 -9.15 10.14 10.34
N ASP A 99 -9.86 10.94 11.12
CA ASP A 99 -10.78 10.43 12.14
C ASP A 99 -12.10 9.95 11.50
N LYS A 100 -13.05 9.50 12.34
CA LYS A 100 -14.37 9.03 11.91
C LYS A 100 -15.23 10.12 11.26
N ASP A 101 -14.94 11.39 11.54
CA ASP A 101 -15.65 12.55 11.04
C ASP A 101 -14.95 13.14 9.79
N LEU A 102 -13.94 12.40 9.26
CA LEU A 102 -13.12 12.74 8.11
C LEU A 102 -12.26 14.00 8.28
N ASN A 103 -11.96 14.39 9.53
CA ASN A 103 -10.94 15.40 9.78
C ASN A 103 -9.56 14.76 9.66
N LYS A 104 -8.64 15.39 8.93
CA LYS A 104 -7.26 14.93 8.83
C LYS A 104 -6.58 15.04 10.20
N VAL A 105 -6.15 13.91 10.74
CA VAL A 105 -5.44 13.81 12.02
C VAL A 105 -3.95 14.05 11.84
N LYS A 106 -3.35 13.43 10.82
CA LYS A 106 -1.92 13.58 10.51
C LYS A 106 -1.59 13.12 9.10
N THR A 107 -0.44 13.57 8.62
CA THR A 107 0.24 13.03 7.43
C THR A 107 1.43 12.21 7.90
N LEU A 108 1.59 10.97 7.42
CA LEU A 108 2.83 10.22 7.62
C LEU A 108 3.91 10.79 6.71
N PRO A 109 5.16 11.01 7.17
CA PRO A 109 6.19 11.60 6.32
C PRO A 109 6.61 10.65 5.18
N TYR A 110 6.63 11.16 3.94
CA TYR A 110 7.08 10.45 2.73
C TYR A 110 8.61 10.34 2.67
N ARG A 111 9.18 9.49 3.51
CA ARG A 111 10.63 9.23 3.56
C ARG A 111 11.00 7.98 2.76
N ASN A 112 12.22 7.93 2.23
CA ASN A 112 12.70 6.73 1.56
C ASN A 112 12.84 5.58 2.56
N ASN A 113 12.48 4.36 2.15
CA ASN A 113 12.53 3.16 2.98
C ASN A 113 11.77 3.31 4.31
N TYR A 114 10.63 3.98 4.26
CA TYR A 114 9.73 4.19 5.40
C TYR A 114 8.31 3.78 5.01
N GLY A 115 7.44 3.55 5.99
CA GLY A 115 6.08 3.15 5.67
C GLY A 115 5.27 2.80 6.90
N TYR A 116 4.12 2.21 6.64
CA TYR A 116 3.17 1.79 7.66
C TYR A 116 2.36 0.61 7.14
N PHE A 117 1.80 -0.14 8.07
CA PHE A 117 0.78 -1.12 7.76
C PHE A 117 -0.34 -1.06 8.79
N PHE A 118 -1.52 -1.51 8.38
CA PHE A 118 -2.72 -1.51 9.21
C PHE A 118 -3.68 -2.60 8.73
N THR A 119 -4.65 -2.86 9.58
CA THR A 119 -5.72 -3.82 9.35
C THR A 119 -6.96 -3.09 8.86
N SER A 120 -7.63 -3.59 7.82
CA SER A 120 -8.90 -3.00 7.39
C SER A 120 -9.96 -2.99 8.50
N GLY A 121 -10.66 -1.87 8.64
CA GLY A 121 -11.75 -1.70 9.59
C GLY A 121 -12.59 -0.44 9.29
N PRO A 122 -13.72 -0.25 10.00
CA PRO A 122 -14.62 0.88 9.75
C PRO A 122 -14.01 2.25 10.06
N ASN A 123 -12.96 2.30 10.89
CA ASN A 123 -12.30 3.53 11.35
C ASN A 123 -10.88 3.69 10.80
N THR A 124 -10.52 2.99 9.72
CA THR A 124 -9.18 3.08 9.12
C THR A 124 -9.17 4.00 7.91
N TRP A 125 -9.67 5.21 8.10
CA TRP A 125 -9.77 6.22 7.05
C TRP A 125 -8.40 6.75 6.67
N HIS A 126 -8.08 6.64 5.38
CA HIS A 126 -6.83 7.12 4.84
C HIS A 126 -6.99 7.60 3.40
N GLY A 127 -6.04 8.39 2.94
CA GLY A 127 -6.05 8.96 1.59
C GLY A 127 -4.81 9.79 1.31
N MET A 128 -4.92 10.64 0.32
CA MET A 128 -3.90 11.62 -0.03
C MET A 128 -4.60 12.86 -0.59
N GLU A 129 -4.60 13.95 0.16
CA GLU A 129 -5.14 15.23 -0.29
C GLU A 129 -4.38 15.75 -1.53
N LYS A 130 -4.95 16.74 -2.21
CA LYS A 130 -4.28 17.39 -3.33
C LYS A 130 -3.01 18.07 -2.84
N LYS A 131 -1.87 17.60 -3.32
CA LYS A 131 -0.53 18.07 -2.96
C LYS A 131 0.31 18.22 -4.22
N GLU A 132 1.35 19.04 -4.16
CA GLU A 132 2.28 19.18 -5.28
C GLU A 132 3.25 18.01 -5.32
N ILE A 133 3.25 17.28 -6.44
CA ILE A 133 4.27 16.28 -6.80
C ILE A 133 5.14 16.92 -7.86
N VAL A 134 6.42 17.16 -7.56
CA VAL A 134 7.34 17.89 -8.46
C VAL A 134 7.81 16.99 -9.60
N LYS A 135 8.16 15.75 -9.27
CA LYS A 135 8.69 14.72 -10.18
C LYS A 135 7.86 13.44 -10.15
N GLU A 136 7.82 12.74 -9.02
CA GLU A 136 7.01 11.54 -8.79
C GLU A 136 7.00 11.08 -7.34
N ARG A 137 5.86 10.56 -6.92
CA ARG A 137 5.68 9.85 -5.66
C ARG A 137 5.60 8.36 -5.94
N ARG A 138 6.66 7.63 -5.61
CA ARG A 138 6.75 6.17 -5.75
C ARG A 138 6.42 5.46 -4.44
N CYS A 139 5.65 4.38 -4.53
CA CYS A 139 5.34 3.50 -3.40
C CYS A 139 5.33 2.03 -3.83
N LEU A 140 5.57 1.14 -2.87
CA LEU A 140 5.20 -0.26 -2.97
C LEU A 140 4.00 -0.51 -2.05
N GLN A 141 2.88 -0.91 -2.63
CA GLN A 141 1.73 -1.33 -1.84
C GLN A 141 1.79 -2.84 -1.64
N VAL A 142 1.74 -3.26 -0.38
CA VAL A 142 1.76 -4.68 0.01
C VAL A 142 0.45 -4.99 0.70
N ASN A 143 -0.23 -6.06 0.27
CA ASN A 143 -1.46 -6.53 0.91
C ASN A 143 -1.38 -8.02 1.22
N TYR A 144 -1.94 -8.43 2.35
CA TYR A 144 -2.47 -9.79 2.51
C TYR A 144 -3.98 -9.75 2.27
N VAL A 145 -4.48 -10.59 1.37
CA VAL A 145 -5.89 -10.64 0.99
C VAL A 145 -6.49 -12.03 1.18
N SER A 146 -7.81 -12.11 1.36
CA SER A 146 -8.54 -13.37 1.56
C SER A 146 -9.03 -14.03 0.26
N PHE A 147 -8.96 -13.35 -0.88
CA PHE A 147 -9.32 -13.92 -2.18
C PHE A 147 -8.09 -14.39 -2.94
N GLN A 148 -8.29 -15.36 -3.83
CA GLN A 148 -7.23 -15.96 -4.60
C GLN A 148 -6.53 -14.93 -5.52
N THR A 149 -5.21 -14.88 -5.40
CA THR A 149 -4.30 -14.24 -6.37
C THR A 149 -3.12 -15.19 -6.64
N ASP A 150 -2.06 -14.69 -7.25
CA ASP A 150 -0.90 -15.48 -7.67
C ASP A 150 -0.07 -16.05 -6.51
N TRP A 151 0.01 -15.33 -5.38
CA TRP A 151 1.01 -15.55 -4.35
C TRP A 151 0.40 -15.99 -3.02
N LYS A 152 -0.07 -17.23 -2.92
CA LYS A 152 -0.56 -17.78 -1.64
C LYS A 152 0.57 -17.85 -0.60
N VAL A 153 0.28 -17.57 0.67
CA VAL A 153 1.26 -17.84 1.75
C VAL A 153 1.70 -19.31 1.76
N LYS A 154 2.91 -19.57 2.26
CA LYS A 154 3.56 -20.89 2.31
C LYS A 154 3.78 -21.35 3.75
#